data_AF-A0A2E6SY94-F1
#
_entry.id   AF-A0A2E6SY94-F1
#
_cell.length_a   1.000
_cell.length_b   1.000
_cell.length_c   1.000
_cell.angle_alpha   90.00
_cell.angle_beta   90.00
_cell.angle_gamma   90.00
#
_symmetry.space_group_name_H-M   'P 1'
#
loop_
_entity.id
_entity.type
_entity.pdbx_description
1 polymer ?
#
loop_
_entity_poly.entity_id
_entity_poly.type
_entity_poly.pdbx_seq_one_letter_code
_entity_poly.pdbx_strand_id
1 'polypeptide(L)'
;MRIICLLIVSFLLFSKTLKAQDNTLNFDGVNDFLNVNSLASVLAQNDNFTIEFWMQADIEIQNGIRTTLFAVNKPGSGDNEFLIVLGETFTSGDEKLNIYDQYNPVHSFVLQSPNDITGDCHHIAYVKNGNIGEAFVDGVSIGTHQIYYNITKNHRVSFGQDYDGYSTSDFYKGNLDDIMIWNVAKTSEEILIDSKRELTGSETNLIAYYNFNQGTPSSNNIDQEYIADLTGNHNATMSNFNLNGYQSNLVTTRCAKDNYCSEPDFKFTITVTDAIGNEDQIVIGFGEEASTEIDQEFCEEDLIYNSWDEILDVRCSNFYEYDYFSGPFVPSFLTKRQIINFSNCLSAEGDKISDPIAIDIHAQNWPITISWDGNLFNSSCFSQSSLSLTNVFDHSIPLFNASNSIQSFVINEEDGFDYSLNGTDVKASLFVHFADENVITNTQKIESITDLIAFPNPALDHVSFSSESLINSTEITASFFDSKGSLVKRTTVNLNEPVNIELLQSGIYTVYLKSGNYSGVVKVVK
;
A
#
# COMPACT_ATOMS: atom_id res chain seq x y z
N MET A 1 41.62 26.06 -53.73
CA MET A 1 40.18 25.83 -53.56
C MET A 1 39.98 24.35 -53.21
N ARG A 2 39.99 24.00 -51.92
CA ARG A 2 39.70 22.66 -51.43
C ARG A 2 38.54 22.80 -50.46
N ILE A 3 37.39 22.26 -50.85
CA ILE A 3 36.14 22.27 -50.09
C ILE A 3 36.24 21.13 -49.08
N ILE A 4 36.16 21.47 -47.79
CA ILE A 4 36.05 20.50 -46.69
C ILE A 4 34.55 20.27 -46.50
N CYS A 5 34.06 19.10 -46.89
CA CYS A 5 32.72 18.62 -46.51
C CYS A 5 32.75 18.21 -45.04
N LEU A 6 32.05 18.98 -44.19
CA LEU A 6 31.72 18.54 -42.83
C LEU A 6 30.57 17.53 -42.92
N LEU A 7 30.84 16.29 -42.54
CA LEU A 7 29.83 15.23 -42.42
C LEU A 7 29.24 15.33 -41.01
N ILE A 8 28.04 15.90 -40.89
CA ILE A 8 27.28 15.91 -39.64
C ILE A 8 26.66 14.51 -39.50
N VAL A 9 27.24 13.69 -38.63
CA VAL A 9 26.63 12.43 -38.20
C VAL A 9 25.57 12.77 -37.16
N SER A 10 24.31 12.77 -37.59
CA SER A 10 23.15 12.82 -36.70
C SER A 10 23.07 11.52 -35.91
N PHE A 11 23.37 11.57 -34.62
CA PHE A 11 23.17 10.45 -33.70
C PHE A 11 21.70 10.43 -33.30
N LEU A 12 20.89 9.65 -34.02
CA LEU A 12 19.52 9.33 -33.62
C LEU A 12 19.60 8.47 -32.35
N LEU A 13 19.44 9.09 -31.18
CA LEU A 13 19.10 8.41 -29.95
C LEU A 13 17.70 7.82 -30.13
N PHE A 14 17.62 6.56 -30.55
CA PHE A 14 16.42 5.76 -30.32
C PHE A 14 16.34 5.56 -28.81
N SER A 15 15.47 6.31 -28.15
CA SER A 15 14.92 5.86 -26.87
C SER A 15 14.20 4.55 -27.16
N LYS A 16 14.84 3.42 -26.85
CA LYS A 16 14.10 2.19 -26.63
C LYS A 16 13.33 2.45 -25.34
N THR A 17 12.03 2.69 -25.46
CA THR A 17 11.12 2.30 -24.39
C THR A 17 11.37 0.82 -24.15
N LEU A 18 12.13 0.50 -23.10
CA LEU A 18 12.13 -0.82 -22.51
C LEU A 18 10.70 -1.00 -22.02
N LYS A 19 9.86 -1.64 -22.82
CA LYS A 19 8.73 -2.33 -22.22
C LYS A 19 9.36 -3.36 -21.27
N ALA A 20 8.86 -3.44 -20.04
CA ALA A 20 9.01 -4.66 -19.26
C ALA A 20 8.70 -5.82 -20.21
N GLN A 21 9.65 -6.75 -20.35
CA GLN A 21 9.26 -8.05 -20.91
C GLN A 21 8.40 -8.69 -19.83
N ASP A 22 7.33 -9.39 -20.21
CA ASP A 22 6.44 -10.07 -19.27
C ASP A 22 6.55 -11.57 -19.57
N ASN A 23 7.72 -12.14 -19.27
CA ASN A 23 8.01 -13.52 -19.58
C ASN A 23 7.81 -14.38 -18.33
N THR A 24 7.38 -15.62 -18.52
CA THR A 24 7.42 -16.66 -17.49
C THR A 24 8.30 -17.81 -17.94
N LEU A 25 8.79 -18.61 -17.01
CA LEU A 25 9.54 -19.81 -17.35
C LEU A 25 8.60 -21.02 -17.38
N ASN A 26 8.45 -21.61 -18.57
CA ASN A 26 7.65 -22.81 -18.78
C ASN A 26 8.47 -24.08 -18.50
N PHE A 27 7.95 -24.93 -17.64
CA PHE A 27 8.45 -26.26 -17.31
C PHE A 27 7.58 -27.31 -18.00
N ASP A 28 8.19 -28.32 -18.61
CA ASP A 28 7.49 -29.31 -19.44
C ASP A 28 6.94 -30.54 -18.70
N GLY A 29 7.26 -30.71 -17.41
CA GLY A 29 6.86 -31.87 -16.61
C GLY A 29 7.71 -33.12 -16.80
N VAL A 30 8.81 -33.04 -17.55
CA VAL A 30 9.63 -34.21 -17.89
C VAL A 30 10.94 -34.20 -17.12
N ASN A 31 11.71 -33.12 -17.23
CA ASN A 31 13.03 -33.02 -16.59
C ASN A 31 13.54 -31.60 -16.35
N ASP A 32 12.72 -30.58 -16.60
CA ASP A 32 13.06 -29.17 -16.40
C ASP A 32 13.09 -28.80 -14.92
N PHE A 33 14.16 -28.11 -14.49
CA PHE A 33 14.22 -27.53 -13.14
C PHE A 33 15.26 -26.42 -13.01
N LEU A 34 15.07 -25.56 -12.00
CA LEU A 34 16.06 -24.57 -11.59
C LEU A 34 16.87 -25.10 -10.41
N ASN A 35 18.19 -25.12 -10.55
CA ASN A 35 19.10 -25.38 -9.44
C ASN A 35 19.49 -24.06 -8.77
N VAL A 36 19.17 -23.94 -7.48
CA VAL A 36 19.43 -22.76 -6.65
C VAL A 36 20.15 -23.14 -5.35
N ASN A 37 21.02 -24.15 -5.41
CA ASN A 37 21.80 -24.63 -4.25
C ASN A 37 22.58 -23.52 -3.51
N SER A 38 22.92 -22.42 -4.20
CA SER A 38 23.60 -21.27 -3.62
C SER A 38 22.80 -20.63 -2.46
N LEU A 39 21.47 -20.76 -2.47
CA LEU A 39 20.56 -20.23 -1.44
C LEU A 39 20.58 -21.05 -0.14
N ALA A 40 21.01 -22.32 -0.17
CA ALA A 40 20.97 -23.20 1.00
C ALA A 40 21.70 -22.60 2.21
N SER A 41 22.81 -21.91 1.95
CA SER A 41 23.61 -21.27 3.00
C SER A 41 22.92 -20.09 3.66
N VAL A 42 22.13 -19.33 2.90
CA VAL A 42 21.39 -18.15 3.39
C VAL A 42 20.14 -18.62 4.12
N LEU A 43 19.38 -19.57 3.56
CA LEU A 43 18.21 -20.16 4.21
C LEU A 43 18.56 -20.85 5.55
N ALA A 44 19.74 -21.49 5.63
CA ALA A 44 20.21 -22.14 6.86
C ALA A 44 20.64 -21.17 7.98
N GLN A 45 20.93 -19.91 7.67
CA GLN A 45 21.42 -18.92 8.63
C GLN A 45 20.33 -18.00 9.18
N ASN A 46 19.18 -17.95 8.52
CA ASN A 46 18.10 -17.04 8.89
C ASN A 46 17.03 -17.74 9.72
N ASP A 47 16.73 -17.17 10.89
CA ASP A 47 15.62 -17.61 11.71
C ASP A 47 14.27 -17.26 11.07
N ASN A 48 14.24 -16.25 10.20
CA ASN A 48 13.06 -15.80 9.47
C ASN A 48 13.35 -15.71 7.96
N PHE A 49 12.42 -16.16 7.12
CA PHE A 49 12.48 -15.92 5.67
C PHE A 49 11.09 -16.03 5.06
N THR A 50 10.92 -15.44 3.88
CA THR A 50 9.75 -15.66 3.01
C THR A 50 10.23 -16.13 1.64
N ILE A 51 9.61 -17.18 1.10
CA ILE A 51 9.74 -17.59 -0.30
C ILE A 51 8.39 -17.35 -0.94
N GLU A 52 8.34 -16.61 -2.04
CA GLU A 52 7.10 -16.34 -2.76
C GLU A 52 7.31 -16.31 -4.27
N PHE A 53 6.29 -16.68 -5.03
CA PHE A 53 6.34 -16.78 -6.49
C PHE A 53 4.95 -16.93 -7.09
N TRP A 54 4.81 -16.53 -8.35
CA TRP A 54 3.64 -16.83 -9.15
C TRP A 54 3.77 -18.20 -9.80
N MET A 55 2.66 -18.92 -9.90
CA MET A 55 2.61 -20.21 -10.60
C MET A 55 1.32 -20.36 -11.43
N GLN A 56 1.43 -21.10 -12.53
CA GLN A 56 0.32 -21.60 -13.32
C GLN A 56 0.55 -23.06 -13.67
N ALA A 57 -0.05 -23.96 -12.90
CA ALA A 57 0.04 -25.39 -13.16
C ALA A 57 -0.84 -25.79 -14.34
N ASP A 58 -0.35 -26.64 -15.24
CA ASP A 58 -1.16 -27.18 -16.34
C ASP A 58 -2.28 -28.09 -15.80
N ILE A 59 -3.51 -27.86 -16.24
CA ILE A 59 -4.71 -28.63 -15.83
C ILE A 59 -4.65 -30.10 -16.24
N GLU A 60 -3.80 -30.46 -17.22
CA GLU A 60 -3.60 -31.85 -17.64
C GLU A 60 -2.69 -32.67 -16.70
N ILE A 61 -2.08 -32.06 -15.66
CA ILE A 61 -1.22 -32.73 -14.66
C ILE A 61 -2.07 -33.46 -13.63
N GLN A 62 -2.99 -34.34 -14.01
CA GLN A 62 -3.83 -35.02 -13.01
C GLN A 62 -4.07 -36.49 -13.33
N ASN A 63 -2.98 -37.24 -13.53
CA ASN A 63 -3.01 -38.71 -13.46
C ASN A 63 -2.41 -39.23 -12.12
N GLY A 64 -2.58 -38.49 -11.02
CA GLY A 64 -2.23 -38.95 -9.67
C GLY A 64 -0.74 -38.97 -9.34
N ILE A 65 0.03 -38.02 -9.91
CA ILE A 65 1.47 -37.88 -9.67
C ILE A 65 1.70 -36.55 -8.96
N ARG A 66 2.32 -36.59 -7.79
CA ARG A 66 2.80 -35.41 -7.04
C ARG A 66 3.75 -34.60 -7.91
N THR A 67 3.65 -33.27 -7.87
CA THR A 67 4.60 -32.40 -8.57
C THR A 67 5.16 -31.33 -7.64
N THR A 68 6.41 -30.95 -7.85
CA THR A 68 7.19 -30.15 -6.91
C THR A 68 7.46 -28.76 -7.42
N LEU A 69 6.96 -27.75 -6.71
CA LEU A 69 7.21 -26.33 -7.00
C LEU A 69 8.56 -25.91 -6.42
N PHE A 70 8.82 -26.23 -5.15
CA PHE A 70 10.06 -25.93 -4.44
C PHE A 70 10.49 -27.09 -3.55
N ALA A 71 11.80 -27.38 -3.51
CA ALA A 71 12.34 -28.46 -2.71
C ALA A 71 13.63 -28.08 -1.99
N VAL A 72 13.76 -28.58 -0.76
CA VAL A 72 15.01 -28.69 -0.02
C VAL A 72 15.25 -30.16 0.32
N ASN A 73 16.36 -30.71 -0.15
CA ASN A 73 16.72 -32.11 0.04
C ASN A 73 18.11 -32.27 0.66
N LYS A 74 18.32 -33.35 1.42
CA LYS A 74 19.66 -33.70 1.91
C LYS A 74 20.61 -34.04 0.78
N PRO A 75 21.91 -33.73 0.89
CA PRO A 75 22.91 -34.21 -0.05
C PRO A 75 23.04 -35.73 0.03
N GLY A 76 23.31 -36.38 -1.11
CA GLY A 76 23.49 -37.83 -1.17
C GLY A 76 22.17 -38.60 -1.12
N SER A 77 21.58 -38.79 0.07
CA SER A 77 20.38 -39.63 0.27
C SER A 77 19.12 -39.10 -0.38
N GLY A 78 19.07 -37.81 -0.70
CA GLY A 78 17.93 -37.18 -1.36
C GLY A 78 16.73 -36.92 -0.46
N ASP A 79 16.72 -37.49 0.76
CA ASP A 79 15.62 -37.32 1.70
C ASP A 79 15.13 -35.87 1.75
N ASN A 80 13.82 -35.74 1.58
CA ASN A 80 13.12 -34.47 1.58
C ASN A 80 13.28 -33.86 2.97
N GLU A 81 13.53 -32.56 3.05
CA GLU A 81 13.53 -31.82 4.31
C GLU A 81 12.31 -30.92 4.36
N PHE A 82 12.12 -30.13 3.30
CA PHE A 82 11.02 -29.20 3.15
C PHE A 82 10.61 -29.15 1.69
N LEU A 83 9.31 -29.33 1.39
CA LEU A 83 8.78 -29.21 0.04
C LEU A 83 7.53 -28.33 0.00
N ILE A 84 7.36 -27.64 -1.13
CA ILE A 84 6.09 -27.06 -1.58
C ILE A 84 5.68 -27.81 -2.84
N VAL A 85 4.57 -28.53 -2.79
CA VAL A 85 4.13 -29.45 -3.85
C VAL A 85 2.66 -29.24 -4.21
N LEU A 86 2.25 -29.71 -5.39
CA LEU A 86 0.84 -29.84 -5.77
C LEU A 86 0.43 -31.32 -5.80
N GLY A 87 -0.78 -31.57 -5.30
CA GLY A 87 -1.40 -32.90 -5.24
C GLY A 87 -0.80 -33.82 -4.17
N GLU A 88 -1.48 -34.95 -3.94
CA GLU A 88 -0.99 -36.03 -3.09
C GLU A 88 -0.60 -37.24 -3.93
N THR A 89 0.34 -38.04 -3.42
CA THR A 89 0.66 -39.32 -4.07
C THR A 89 -0.59 -40.21 -4.05
N PHE A 90 -1.06 -40.65 -5.23
CA PHE A 90 -2.13 -41.63 -5.43
C PHE A 90 -3.60 -41.15 -5.32
N THR A 91 -3.88 -39.85 -5.35
CA THR A 91 -5.25 -39.31 -5.54
C THR A 91 -5.32 -38.46 -6.81
N SER A 92 -6.31 -38.69 -7.66
CA SER A 92 -6.57 -37.88 -8.87
C SER A 92 -7.73 -36.91 -8.63
N GLY A 93 -7.60 -35.64 -9.02
CA GLY A 93 -8.72 -34.69 -9.02
C GLY A 93 -8.79 -33.73 -7.83
N ASP A 94 -7.68 -33.46 -7.14
CA ASP A 94 -7.60 -32.56 -5.98
C ASP A 94 -6.16 -31.99 -5.80
N GLU A 95 -5.71 -31.17 -6.75
CA GLU A 95 -4.31 -30.70 -6.86
C GLU A 95 -4.10 -29.43 -6.03
N LYS A 96 -4.35 -29.61 -4.73
CA LYS A 96 -4.11 -28.61 -3.69
C LYS A 96 -2.63 -28.32 -3.51
N LEU A 97 -2.32 -27.12 -3.04
CA LEU A 97 -1.01 -26.80 -2.49
C LEU A 97 -0.80 -27.62 -1.22
N ASN A 98 0.33 -28.30 -1.12
CA ASN A 98 0.72 -29.05 0.06
C ASN A 98 2.11 -28.64 0.52
N ILE A 99 2.27 -28.52 1.83
CA ILE A 99 3.54 -28.28 2.50
C ILE A 99 4.01 -29.59 3.12
N TYR A 100 5.24 -30.00 2.83
CA TYR A 100 5.86 -31.17 3.44
C TYR A 100 6.98 -30.76 4.40
N ASP A 101 6.99 -31.34 5.59
CA ASP A 101 8.05 -31.24 6.59
C ASP A 101 8.39 -32.65 7.07
N GLN A 102 9.62 -33.10 6.80
CA GLN A 102 10.07 -34.48 6.96
C GLN A 102 9.98 -35.03 8.38
N TYR A 103 10.19 -34.18 9.38
CA TYR A 103 10.24 -34.61 10.79
C TYR A 103 8.98 -34.28 11.56
N ASN A 104 7.94 -33.82 10.85
CA ASN A 104 6.67 -33.58 11.48
C ASN A 104 6.08 -34.91 12.02
N PRO A 105 5.62 -34.95 13.29
CA PRO A 105 5.13 -36.17 13.93
C PRO A 105 3.86 -36.75 13.28
N VAL A 106 3.16 -35.97 12.45
CA VAL A 106 1.96 -36.42 11.73
C VAL A 106 2.33 -37.31 10.53
N HIS A 107 3.59 -37.28 10.06
CA HIS A 107 4.07 -38.08 8.92
C HIS A 107 3.21 -37.95 7.65
N SER A 108 2.63 -36.77 7.42
CA SER A 108 1.83 -36.38 6.25
C SER A 108 2.22 -34.99 5.78
N PHE A 109 1.55 -34.47 4.74
CA PHE A 109 1.54 -33.03 4.48
C PHE A 109 1.05 -32.28 5.72
N VAL A 110 1.73 -31.18 6.06
CA VAL A 110 1.51 -30.42 7.30
C VAL A 110 0.55 -29.26 7.11
N LEU A 111 0.44 -28.77 5.88
CA LEU A 111 -0.56 -27.79 5.44
C LEU A 111 -1.06 -28.20 4.06
N GLN A 112 -2.31 -27.89 3.80
CA GLN A 112 -2.98 -28.17 2.54
C GLN A 112 -3.97 -27.05 2.22
N SER A 113 -3.98 -26.55 0.98
CA SER A 113 -4.98 -25.57 0.56
C SER A 113 -6.38 -26.18 0.54
N PRO A 114 -7.45 -25.39 0.75
CA PRO A 114 -8.81 -25.92 0.75
C PRO A 114 -9.30 -26.36 -0.64
N ASN A 115 -8.71 -25.80 -1.71
CA ASN A 115 -9.13 -25.98 -3.10
C ASN A 115 -7.96 -26.39 -3.99
N ASP A 116 -8.28 -27.10 -5.09
CA ASP A 116 -7.41 -27.27 -6.26
C ASP A 116 -7.04 -25.89 -6.82
N ILE A 117 -5.77 -25.69 -7.14
CA ILE A 117 -5.21 -24.44 -7.69
C ILE A 117 -4.62 -24.63 -9.10
N THR A 118 -5.21 -25.62 -9.78
CA THR A 118 -5.16 -26.04 -11.17
C THR A 118 -5.42 -25.02 -12.27
N GLY A 119 -4.53 -24.79 -13.25
CA GLY A 119 -4.87 -24.10 -14.51
C GLY A 119 -4.99 -22.57 -14.43
N ASP A 120 -5.41 -22.05 -13.28
CA ASP A 120 -5.40 -20.63 -12.96
C ASP A 120 -4.04 -20.21 -12.40
N CYS A 121 -3.84 -18.89 -12.35
CA CYS A 121 -2.63 -18.31 -11.80
C CYS A 121 -2.81 -17.94 -10.35
N HIS A 122 -1.86 -18.37 -9.54
CA HIS A 122 -1.87 -18.11 -8.10
C HIS A 122 -0.52 -17.61 -7.61
N HIS A 123 -0.56 -16.69 -6.68
CA HIS A 123 0.61 -16.28 -5.93
C HIS A 123 0.76 -17.16 -4.69
N ILE A 124 1.90 -17.84 -4.58
CA ILE A 124 2.20 -18.76 -3.48
C ILE A 124 3.26 -18.13 -2.62
N ALA A 125 3.07 -18.12 -1.30
CA ALA A 125 4.10 -17.73 -0.36
C ALA A 125 4.22 -18.73 0.80
N TYR A 126 5.45 -18.93 1.28
CA TYR A 126 5.74 -19.64 2.52
C TYR A 126 6.61 -18.75 3.40
N VAL A 127 6.12 -18.49 4.61
CA VAL A 127 6.75 -17.63 5.62
C VAL A 127 7.25 -18.51 6.76
N LYS A 128 8.54 -18.42 7.06
CA LYS A 128 9.15 -18.91 8.29
C LYS A 128 9.33 -17.74 9.25
N ASN A 129 8.70 -17.82 10.42
CA ASN A 129 8.89 -16.89 11.53
C ASN A 129 9.34 -17.67 12.78
N GLY A 130 10.65 -17.74 12.99
CA GLY A 130 11.27 -18.58 14.01
C GLY A 130 11.00 -20.06 13.74
N ASN A 131 10.18 -20.69 14.60
CA ASN A 131 9.79 -22.09 14.49
C ASN A 131 8.36 -22.28 13.96
N ILE A 132 7.72 -21.21 13.48
CA ILE A 132 6.38 -21.26 12.89
C ILE A 132 6.51 -21.09 11.38
N GLY A 133 5.93 -22.01 10.63
CA GLY A 133 5.76 -21.94 9.19
C GLY A 133 4.32 -21.61 8.85
N GLU A 134 4.11 -20.71 7.90
CA GLU A 134 2.80 -20.31 7.38
C GLU A 134 2.83 -20.31 5.86
N ALA A 135 1.75 -20.77 5.23
CA ALA A 135 1.64 -20.77 3.77
C ALA A 135 0.45 -19.94 3.33
N PHE A 136 0.57 -19.31 2.16
CA PHE A 136 -0.43 -18.42 1.58
C PHE A 136 -0.71 -18.79 0.13
N VAL A 137 -1.96 -18.64 -0.27
CA VAL A 137 -2.41 -18.64 -1.67
C VAL A 137 -3.14 -17.32 -1.89
N ASP A 138 -2.68 -16.54 -2.87
CA ASP A 138 -3.24 -15.22 -3.24
C ASP A 138 -3.32 -14.25 -2.05
N GLY A 139 -2.30 -14.27 -1.18
CA GLY A 139 -2.23 -13.44 0.02
C GLY A 139 -3.09 -13.94 1.19
N VAL A 140 -3.87 -15.00 1.01
CA VAL A 140 -4.71 -15.59 2.07
C VAL A 140 -3.99 -16.77 2.71
N SER A 141 -3.86 -16.75 4.05
CA SER A 141 -3.23 -17.84 4.80
C SER A 141 -4.04 -19.14 4.67
N ILE A 142 -3.36 -20.25 4.36
CA ILE A 142 -3.92 -21.61 4.40
C ILE A 142 -3.63 -22.33 5.73
N GLY A 143 -3.00 -21.64 6.68
CA GLY A 143 -2.75 -22.13 8.03
C GLY A 143 -1.27 -22.12 8.43
N THR A 144 -1.03 -22.46 9.70
CA THR A 144 0.30 -22.46 10.31
C THR A 144 0.69 -23.85 10.83
N HIS A 145 1.99 -24.13 10.87
CA HIS A 145 2.53 -25.34 11.48
C HIS A 145 3.80 -25.06 12.29
N GLN A 146 4.11 -25.95 13.23
CA GLN A 146 5.43 -25.97 13.85
C GLN A 146 6.44 -26.58 12.87
N ILE A 147 7.57 -25.91 12.67
CA ILE A 147 8.66 -26.36 11.82
C ILE A 147 9.53 -27.37 12.58
N TYR A 148 9.79 -28.52 11.94
CA TYR A 148 10.69 -29.56 12.44
C TYR A 148 11.85 -29.85 11.49
N TYR A 149 11.75 -29.47 10.21
CA TYR A 149 12.86 -29.54 9.27
C TYR A 149 14.04 -28.65 9.71
N ASN A 150 15.24 -29.00 9.25
CA ASN A 150 16.43 -28.21 9.52
C ASN A 150 17.25 -28.00 8.24
N ILE A 151 17.19 -26.81 7.67
CA ILE A 151 17.94 -26.47 6.46
C ILE A 151 19.42 -26.29 6.81
N THR A 152 20.32 -26.92 6.05
CA THR A 152 21.77 -26.74 6.20
C THR A 152 22.38 -26.27 4.89
N LYS A 153 23.54 -25.62 4.98
CA LYS A 153 24.26 -25.08 3.81
C LYS A 153 24.65 -26.10 2.72
N ASN A 154 24.55 -27.40 3.02
CA ASN A 154 24.90 -28.47 2.09
C ASN A 154 23.66 -29.11 1.43
N HIS A 155 22.46 -28.62 1.75
CA HIS A 155 21.23 -29.11 1.13
C HIS A 155 21.16 -28.71 -0.34
N ARG A 156 20.47 -29.56 -1.10
CA ARG A 156 20.09 -29.27 -2.47
C ARG A 156 18.81 -28.45 -2.43
N VAL A 157 18.76 -27.38 -3.22
CA VAL A 157 17.61 -26.48 -3.31
C VAL A 157 17.25 -26.28 -4.78
N SER A 158 15.98 -26.49 -5.11
CA SER A 158 15.49 -26.40 -6.49
C SER A 158 14.06 -25.90 -6.58
N PHE A 159 13.75 -25.33 -7.75
CA PHE A 159 12.37 -25.15 -8.19
C PHE A 159 12.06 -26.11 -9.34
N GLY A 160 10.84 -26.66 -9.33
CA GLY A 160 10.33 -27.51 -10.41
C GLY A 160 10.64 -29.00 -10.31
N GLN A 161 11.26 -29.50 -9.23
CA GLN A 161 11.55 -30.93 -9.03
C GLN A 161 11.89 -31.27 -7.57
N ASP A 162 11.85 -32.57 -7.24
CA ASP A 162 12.31 -33.21 -6.00
C ASP A 162 13.53 -34.14 -6.25
N TYR A 163 14.43 -34.32 -5.27
CA TYR A 163 15.51 -35.29 -5.35
C TYR A 163 15.18 -36.60 -4.62
N ASP A 164 14.72 -37.63 -5.34
CA ASP A 164 14.67 -39.00 -4.81
C ASP A 164 16.04 -39.70 -4.90
N GLY A 165 16.83 -39.56 -3.84
CA GLY A 165 18.19 -40.08 -3.80
C GLY A 165 19.17 -39.25 -4.62
N TYR A 166 19.72 -39.89 -5.66
CA TYR A 166 20.62 -39.28 -6.64
C TYR A 166 19.90 -38.89 -7.94
N SER A 167 18.60 -39.15 -8.03
CA SER A 167 17.78 -38.86 -9.19
C SER A 167 16.84 -37.70 -8.90
N THR A 168 16.53 -36.96 -9.95
CA THR A 168 15.50 -35.92 -9.97
C THR A 168 14.15 -36.54 -10.33
N SER A 169 13.07 -36.14 -9.66
CA SER A 169 11.70 -36.67 -9.82
C SER A 169 10.65 -35.57 -9.57
N ASP A 170 9.37 -35.94 -9.73
CA ASP A 170 8.20 -35.09 -9.43
C ASP A 170 8.26 -33.70 -10.09
N PHE A 171 8.61 -33.72 -11.37
CA PHE A 171 8.81 -32.52 -12.16
C PHE A 171 7.54 -31.69 -12.30
N TYR A 172 7.72 -30.38 -12.23
CA TYR A 172 6.68 -29.40 -12.48
C TYR A 172 6.40 -29.27 -13.97
N LYS A 173 5.11 -29.14 -14.29
CA LYS A 173 4.64 -28.74 -15.61
C LYS A 173 3.79 -27.49 -15.43
N GLY A 174 4.01 -26.50 -16.26
CA GLY A 174 3.36 -25.19 -16.09
C GLY A 174 4.36 -24.05 -16.09
N ASN A 175 3.94 -22.90 -15.60
CA ASN A 175 4.73 -21.67 -15.65
C ASN A 175 5.03 -21.19 -14.23
N LEU A 176 6.27 -20.74 -13.99
CA LEU A 176 6.62 -19.95 -12.82
C LEU A 176 6.99 -18.53 -13.23
N ASP A 177 6.65 -17.58 -12.37
CA ASP A 177 7.07 -16.17 -12.49
C ASP A 177 7.49 -15.59 -11.13
N ASP A 178 8.27 -14.51 -11.18
CA ASP A 178 8.66 -13.67 -10.04
C ASP A 178 9.03 -14.45 -8.77
N ILE A 179 10.03 -15.34 -8.86
CA ILE A 179 10.52 -16.03 -7.67
C ILE A 179 11.28 -15.02 -6.80
N MET A 180 10.74 -14.77 -5.61
CA MET A 180 11.27 -13.83 -4.61
C MET A 180 11.60 -14.56 -3.32
N ILE A 181 12.74 -14.23 -2.73
CA ILE A 181 13.21 -14.82 -1.47
C ILE A 181 13.72 -13.72 -0.56
N TRP A 182 13.18 -13.64 0.65
CA TRP A 182 13.43 -12.58 1.62
C TRP A 182 14.02 -13.12 2.92
N ASN A 183 14.84 -12.32 3.60
CA ASN A 183 15.41 -12.65 4.92
C ASN A 183 14.52 -12.16 6.10
N VAL A 184 13.25 -11.86 5.83
CA VAL A 184 12.26 -11.40 6.82
C VAL A 184 11.02 -12.27 6.73
N ALA A 185 10.29 -12.39 7.85
CA ALA A 185 8.95 -12.99 7.86
C ALA A 185 7.93 -11.92 7.46
N LYS A 186 7.48 -11.95 6.20
CA LYS A 186 6.53 -10.96 5.66
C LYS A 186 5.10 -11.17 6.18
N THR A 187 4.32 -10.10 6.28
CA THR A 187 2.87 -10.16 6.56
C THR A 187 2.06 -10.49 5.30
N SER A 188 0.78 -10.83 5.47
CA SER A 188 -0.15 -11.01 4.34
C SER A 188 -0.23 -9.80 3.43
N GLU A 189 -0.24 -8.59 3.99
CA GLU A 189 -0.32 -7.33 3.26
C GLU A 189 0.96 -7.09 2.46
N GLU A 190 2.13 -7.34 3.06
CA GLU A 190 3.42 -7.22 2.37
C GLU A 190 3.58 -8.23 1.23
N ILE A 191 3.07 -9.46 1.41
CA ILE A 191 3.03 -10.51 0.36
C ILE A 191 2.09 -10.07 -0.77
N LEU A 192 0.89 -9.56 -0.42
CA LEU A 192 -0.09 -9.11 -1.40
C LEU A 192 0.43 -7.93 -2.20
N ILE A 193 1.09 -6.95 -1.56
CA ILE A 193 1.69 -5.80 -2.24
C ILE A 193 2.80 -6.24 -3.20
N ASP A 194 3.70 -7.12 -2.76
CA ASP A 194 4.84 -7.53 -3.60
C ASP A 194 4.42 -8.46 -4.74
N SER A 195 3.39 -9.29 -4.55
CA SER A 195 2.75 -10.04 -5.64
C SER A 195 2.19 -9.16 -6.77
N LYS A 196 1.91 -7.89 -6.45
CA LYS A 196 1.30 -6.88 -7.31
C LYS A 196 2.30 -5.80 -7.76
N ARG A 197 3.62 -6.05 -7.79
CA ARG A 197 4.64 -5.13 -8.35
C ARG A 197 5.90 -5.85 -8.81
N GLU A 198 6.54 -5.36 -9.88
CA GLU A 198 7.90 -5.79 -10.18
C GLU A 198 8.87 -5.14 -9.19
N LEU A 199 9.74 -5.97 -8.64
CA LEU A 199 10.83 -5.50 -7.80
C LEU A 199 12.01 -5.04 -8.66
N THR A 200 12.83 -4.19 -8.09
CA THR A 200 14.07 -3.70 -8.71
C THR A 200 15.25 -4.62 -8.45
N GLY A 201 15.16 -5.50 -7.44
CA GLY A 201 16.27 -6.30 -6.92
C GLY A 201 17.10 -5.55 -5.87
N SER A 202 16.74 -4.30 -5.54
CA SER A 202 17.45 -3.45 -4.56
C SER A 202 16.70 -3.29 -3.23
N GLU A 203 15.56 -3.96 -3.10
CA GLU A 203 14.71 -3.93 -1.92
C GLU A 203 15.49 -4.40 -0.68
N THR A 204 15.29 -3.71 0.43
CA THR A 204 15.84 -4.14 1.72
C THR A 204 15.32 -5.54 2.02
N ASN A 205 16.18 -6.40 2.58
CA ASN A 205 15.83 -7.76 2.99
C ASN A 205 15.59 -8.78 1.85
N LEU A 206 15.66 -8.38 0.58
CA LEU A 206 15.57 -9.29 -0.55
C LEU A 206 16.90 -10.07 -0.73
N ILE A 207 16.82 -11.40 -0.70
CA ILE A 207 17.95 -12.32 -0.90
C ILE A 207 18.16 -12.62 -2.37
N ALA A 208 17.08 -12.91 -3.10
CA ALA A 208 17.13 -13.25 -4.52
C ALA A 208 15.80 -12.91 -5.20
N TYR A 209 15.87 -12.48 -6.45
CA TYR A 209 14.69 -12.21 -7.28
C TYR A 209 14.92 -12.61 -8.73
N TYR A 210 14.07 -13.52 -9.22
CA TYR A 210 14.07 -14.02 -10.59
C TYR A 210 12.74 -13.67 -11.27
N ASN A 211 12.75 -12.62 -12.08
CA ASN A 211 11.55 -12.11 -12.78
C ASN A 211 11.32 -12.72 -14.17
N PHE A 212 12.22 -13.60 -14.61
CA PHE A 212 12.20 -14.29 -15.92
C PHE A 212 12.14 -13.39 -17.17
N ASN A 213 12.25 -12.08 -17.03
CA ASN A 213 12.15 -11.09 -18.12
C ASN A 213 13.40 -10.97 -18.99
N GLN A 214 14.31 -11.94 -18.91
CA GLN A 214 15.44 -12.05 -19.82
C GLN A 214 15.03 -12.75 -21.13
N GLY A 215 15.85 -12.61 -22.17
CA GLY A 215 15.64 -13.35 -23.42
C GLY A 215 14.53 -12.78 -24.32
N THR A 216 13.90 -13.64 -25.09
CA THR A 216 12.73 -13.30 -25.92
C THR A 216 11.73 -14.44 -25.85
N PRO A 217 10.45 -14.17 -25.54
CA PRO A 217 9.49 -15.22 -25.28
C PRO A 217 9.27 -16.10 -26.52
N SER A 218 9.11 -17.39 -26.27
CA SER A 218 8.83 -18.46 -27.23
C SER A 218 9.83 -18.54 -28.40
N SER A 219 10.99 -17.91 -28.25
CA SER A 219 12.02 -17.78 -29.30
C SER A 219 13.23 -18.64 -28.98
N ASN A 220 14.32 -18.46 -29.73
CA ASN A 220 15.58 -19.13 -29.44
C ASN A 220 16.31 -18.43 -28.28
N ASN A 221 16.38 -19.09 -27.13
CA ASN A 221 17.06 -18.68 -25.91
C ASN A 221 18.19 -19.65 -25.50
N ILE A 222 18.68 -20.51 -26.41
CA ILE A 222 19.67 -21.57 -26.09
C ILE A 222 20.98 -21.06 -25.46
N ASP A 223 21.32 -19.79 -25.65
CA ASP A 223 22.51 -19.16 -25.06
C ASP A 223 22.29 -18.72 -23.60
N GLN A 224 21.08 -18.89 -23.06
CA GLN A 224 20.74 -18.63 -21.65
C GLN A 224 21.06 -19.88 -20.83
N GLU A 225 22.12 -19.87 -20.02
CA GLU A 225 22.50 -21.00 -19.15
C GLU A 225 21.90 -20.89 -17.74
N TYR A 226 21.41 -19.71 -17.36
CA TYR A 226 20.87 -19.41 -16.04
C TYR A 226 19.80 -18.32 -16.12
N ILE A 227 18.94 -18.26 -15.11
CA ILE A 227 18.10 -17.10 -14.83
C ILE A 227 18.86 -16.16 -13.90
N ALA A 228 18.99 -14.90 -14.31
CA ALA A 228 19.70 -13.89 -13.55
C ALA A 228 18.92 -13.56 -12.27
N ASP A 229 19.63 -13.50 -11.15
CA ASP A 229 19.12 -12.91 -9.92
C ASP A 229 19.33 -11.39 -9.98
N LEU A 230 18.24 -10.62 -9.87
CA LEU A 230 18.28 -9.16 -9.92
C LEU A 230 18.95 -8.51 -8.71
N THR A 231 19.12 -9.23 -7.59
CA THR A 231 19.97 -8.78 -6.49
C THR A 231 21.47 -8.95 -6.78
N GLY A 232 21.80 -9.80 -7.78
CA GLY A 232 23.15 -10.06 -8.26
C GLY A 232 23.94 -11.12 -7.50
N ASN A 233 23.31 -11.90 -6.60
CA ASN A 233 24.02 -12.77 -5.66
C ASN A 233 23.84 -14.27 -5.94
N HIS A 234 22.70 -14.68 -6.51
CA HIS A 234 22.25 -16.06 -6.49
C HIS A 234 21.67 -16.56 -7.82
N ASN A 235 22.30 -16.33 -8.98
CA ASN A 235 21.78 -16.83 -10.28
C ASN A 235 21.31 -18.30 -10.24
N ALA A 236 20.15 -18.57 -10.84
CA ALA A 236 19.53 -19.90 -10.87
C ALA A 236 19.96 -20.66 -12.13
N THR A 237 20.59 -21.83 -11.98
CA THR A 237 21.03 -22.61 -13.15
C THR A 237 19.86 -23.37 -13.75
N MET A 238 19.61 -23.19 -15.04
CA MET A 238 18.57 -23.90 -15.77
C MET A 238 19.06 -25.30 -16.16
N SER A 239 18.29 -26.33 -15.83
CA SER A 239 18.63 -27.72 -16.17
C SER A 239 17.60 -28.32 -17.12
N ASN A 240 18.10 -28.86 -18.24
CA ASN A 240 17.35 -29.58 -19.27
C ASN A 240 16.34 -28.79 -20.13
N PHE A 241 16.21 -27.48 -19.91
CA PHE A 241 15.34 -26.65 -20.73
C PHE A 241 15.74 -26.68 -22.22
N ASN A 242 14.75 -26.87 -23.10
CA ASN A 242 14.92 -26.86 -24.55
C ASN A 242 15.27 -25.45 -25.08
N LEU A 243 14.75 -24.41 -24.44
CA LEU A 243 15.03 -23.00 -24.70
C LEU A 243 14.79 -22.57 -26.17
N ASN A 244 13.90 -23.26 -26.87
CA ASN A 244 13.58 -22.95 -28.26
C ASN A 244 12.11 -23.29 -28.59
N GLY A 245 11.29 -22.28 -28.81
CA GLY A 245 9.85 -22.43 -29.06
C GLY A 245 9.00 -22.27 -27.80
N TYR A 246 7.78 -22.80 -27.81
CA TYR A 246 6.71 -22.47 -26.84
C TYR A 246 6.65 -23.35 -25.59
N GLN A 247 7.56 -24.31 -25.43
CA GLN A 247 7.61 -25.22 -24.29
C GLN A 247 9.04 -25.32 -23.78
N SER A 248 9.21 -25.57 -22.48
CA SER A 248 10.53 -25.73 -21.86
C SER A 248 11.43 -24.52 -22.18
N ASN A 249 10.86 -23.32 -21.98
CA ASN A 249 11.44 -22.05 -22.43
C ASN A 249 10.79 -20.86 -21.69
N LEU A 250 11.37 -19.67 -21.89
CA LEU A 250 10.74 -18.40 -21.57
C LEU A 250 9.56 -18.16 -22.51
N VAL A 251 8.36 -17.88 -22.00
CA VAL A 251 7.12 -17.74 -22.79
C VAL A 251 6.30 -16.53 -22.34
N THR A 252 5.41 -16.06 -23.21
CA THR A 252 4.42 -15.03 -22.87
C THR A 252 3.19 -15.69 -22.28
N THR A 253 3.28 -16.15 -21.04
CA THR A 253 2.11 -16.62 -20.31
C THR A 253 2.00 -15.84 -19.03
N ARG A 254 0.98 -15.00 -18.94
CA ARG A 254 0.79 -14.07 -17.83
C ARG A 254 0.00 -14.76 -16.73
N CYS A 255 0.64 -15.01 -15.59
CA CYS A 255 -0.08 -14.90 -14.34
C CYS A 255 -0.43 -13.45 -14.13
N ALA A 256 -1.73 -13.15 -14.08
CA ALA A 256 -2.29 -11.83 -14.30
C ALA A 256 -1.61 -10.77 -13.41
N LYS A 257 -0.55 -10.16 -13.95
CA LYS A 257 0.05 -8.89 -13.55
C LYS A 257 -0.86 -7.71 -13.91
N ASP A 258 -2.18 -7.92 -14.01
CA ASP A 258 -3.18 -6.93 -14.47
C ASP A 258 -3.53 -5.90 -13.40
N ASN A 259 -3.06 -6.11 -12.16
CA ASN A 259 -3.20 -5.17 -11.05
C ASN A 259 -1.82 -4.79 -10.51
N TYR A 260 -0.90 -4.40 -11.40
CA TYR A 260 0.26 -3.66 -10.94
C TYR A 260 -0.25 -2.34 -10.39
N CYS A 261 0.03 -2.12 -9.11
CA CYS A 261 -0.24 -0.83 -8.53
C CYS A 261 0.90 0.07 -8.97
N SER A 262 0.61 0.99 -9.89
CA SER A 262 1.52 2.02 -10.34
C SER A 262 2.15 2.66 -9.11
N GLU A 263 3.48 2.74 -9.10
CA GLU A 263 4.16 3.39 -8.00
C GLU A 263 3.95 4.91 -8.16
N PRO A 264 3.36 5.59 -7.17
CA PRO A 264 3.10 7.02 -7.25
C PRO A 264 4.42 7.81 -7.25
N ASP A 265 4.39 9.03 -7.79
CA ASP A 265 5.55 9.94 -7.81
C ASP A 265 6.05 10.26 -6.39
N PHE A 266 5.13 10.28 -5.44
CA PHE A 266 5.41 10.43 -4.01
C PHE A 266 4.37 9.69 -3.19
N LYS A 267 4.81 9.04 -2.10
CA LYS A 267 3.92 8.52 -1.06
C LYS A 267 4.61 8.54 0.31
N PHE A 268 3.81 8.60 1.35
CA PHE A 268 4.26 8.45 2.73
C PHE A 268 3.19 7.78 3.59
N THR A 269 3.62 7.18 4.68
CA THR A 269 2.73 6.56 5.66
C THR A 269 2.44 7.54 6.79
N ILE A 270 1.15 7.66 7.14
CA ILE A 270 0.72 8.29 8.39
C ILE A 270 0.39 7.18 9.37
N THR A 271 0.96 7.25 10.56
CA THR A 271 0.65 6.35 11.68
C THR A 271 -0.14 7.10 12.74
N VAL A 272 -1.26 6.54 13.15
CA VAL A 272 -2.06 7.03 14.28
C VAL A 272 -1.92 6.04 15.42
N THR A 273 -1.53 6.54 16.59
CA THR A 273 -1.38 5.77 17.82
C THR A 273 -2.35 6.28 18.86
N ASP A 274 -3.16 5.42 19.47
CA ASP A 274 -4.08 5.79 20.54
C ASP A 274 -3.40 5.92 21.91
N ALA A 275 -4.14 6.37 22.93
CA ALA A 275 -3.58 6.62 24.27
C ALA A 275 -3.05 5.36 25.00
N ILE A 276 -3.42 4.16 24.54
CA ILE A 276 -2.97 2.89 25.12
C ILE A 276 -1.97 2.15 24.22
N GLY A 277 -1.60 2.74 23.09
CA GLY A 277 -0.54 2.26 22.19
C GLY A 277 -1.03 1.35 21.07
N ASN A 278 -2.33 1.30 20.77
CA ASN A 278 -2.80 0.68 19.52
C ASN A 278 -2.43 1.57 18.35
N GLU A 279 -2.07 0.98 17.23
CA GLU A 279 -1.62 1.70 16.03
C GLU A 279 -2.42 1.27 14.81
N ASP A 280 -2.69 2.24 13.94
CA ASP A 280 -3.23 2.01 12.60
C ASP A 280 -2.61 2.99 11.60
N GLN A 281 -2.61 2.63 10.33
CA GLN A 281 -1.84 3.31 9.30
C GLN A 281 -2.65 3.52 8.01
N ILE A 282 -2.31 4.61 7.33
CA ILE A 282 -2.76 4.90 5.97
C ILE A 282 -1.59 5.34 5.10
N VAL A 283 -1.70 5.12 3.79
CA VAL A 283 -0.72 5.56 2.80
C VAL A 283 -1.32 6.68 1.97
N ILE A 284 -0.64 7.83 1.93
CA ILE A 284 -1.08 9.01 1.18
C ILE A 284 0.01 9.43 0.20
N GLY A 285 -0.37 9.86 -1.00
CA GLY A 285 0.60 10.27 -2.00
C GLY A 285 0.00 10.99 -3.19
N PHE A 286 0.80 11.14 -4.24
CA PHE A 286 0.36 11.66 -5.52
C PHE A 286 1.10 11.04 -6.70
N GLY A 287 0.45 10.98 -7.87
CA GLY A 287 0.99 10.44 -9.11
C GLY A 287 0.35 11.05 -10.36
N GLU A 288 1.01 10.91 -11.52
CA GLU A 288 0.60 11.59 -12.76
C GLU A 288 -0.76 11.14 -13.32
N GLU A 289 -1.10 9.86 -13.16
CA GLU A 289 -2.36 9.27 -13.66
C GLU A 289 -3.42 9.08 -12.55
N ALA A 290 -3.14 9.56 -11.33
CA ALA A 290 -4.06 9.42 -10.21
C ALA A 290 -5.25 10.38 -10.30
N SER A 291 -6.30 10.10 -9.54
CA SER A 291 -7.57 10.82 -9.47
C SER A 291 -8.00 11.06 -8.02
N THR A 292 -9.15 11.72 -7.82
CA THR A 292 -9.75 11.91 -6.48
C THR A 292 -10.71 10.79 -6.09
N GLU A 293 -10.92 9.82 -6.98
CA GLU A 293 -11.73 8.61 -6.77
C GLU A 293 -10.83 7.42 -6.42
N ILE A 294 -11.42 6.24 -6.20
CA ILE A 294 -10.66 5.01 -5.98
C ILE A 294 -9.93 4.60 -7.26
N ASP A 295 -8.61 4.72 -7.24
CA ASP A 295 -7.75 4.27 -8.33
C ASP A 295 -7.26 2.85 -8.10
N GLN A 296 -7.88 1.88 -8.78
CA GLN A 296 -7.41 0.49 -8.79
C GLN A 296 -5.97 0.38 -9.29
N GLU A 297 -5.57 1.28 -10.20
CA GLU A 297 -4.19 1.40 -10.68
C GLU A 297 -3.21 1.74 -9.56
N PHE A 298 -3.63 2.34 -8.43
CA PHE A 298 -2.73 2.66 -7.31
C PHE A 298 -2.91 1.74 -6.08
N CYS A 299 -3.61 0.61 -6.23
CA CYS A 299 -3.98 -0.30 -5.12
C CYS A 299 -4.95 0.33 -4.11
N GLU A 300 -5.79 1.25 -4.56
CA GLU A 300 -6.83 1.77 -3.70
C GLU A 300 -7.98 0.77 -3.65
N GLU A 301 -8.43 0.47 -2.43
CA GLU A 301 -9.53 -0.46 -2.19
C GLU A 301 -10.67 0.30 -1.54
N ASP A 302 -11.88 0.16 -2.09
CA ASP A 302 -13.06 0.75 -1.48
C ASP A 302 -13.55 -0.10 -0.30
N LEU A 303 -13.44 0.49 0.88
CA LEU A 303 -13.80 -0.06 2.18
C LEU A 303 -15.10 0.54 2.73
N ILE A 304 -15.90 1.25 1.92
CA ILE A 304 -17.12 1.93 2.40
C ILE A 304 -18.12 0.98 3.07
N TYR A 305 -18.13 -0.29 2.67
CA TYR A 305 -19.01 -1.32 3.25
C TYR A 305 -18.33 -2.18 4.33
N ASN A 306 -17.02 -2.03 4.53
CA ASN A 306 -16.28 -2.74 5.55
C ASN A 306 -16.55 -2.10 6.91
N SER A 307 -16.87 -2.93 7.91
CA SER A 307 -16.99 -2.47 9.30
C SER A 307 -15.70 -1.82 9.78
N TRP A 308 -15.82 -0.77 10.59
CA TRP A 308 -14.69 -0.16 11.29
C TRP A 308 -14.19 -1.10 12.39
N ASP A 309 -12.88 -1.10 12.66
CA ASP A 309 -12.38 -1.66 13.93
C ASP A 309 -12.97 -0.86 15.08
N GLU A 310 -13.43 -1.54 16.14
CA GLU A 310 -14.09 -0.87 17.26
C GLU A 310 -13.11 -0.10 18.15
N ILE A 311 -11.80 -0.42 18.14
CA ILE A 311 -10.79 0.15 19.05
C ILE A 311 -10.11 1.37 18.42
N LEU A 312 -9.53 1.19 17.23
CA LEU A 312 -8.85 2.23 16.46
C LEU A 312 -8.89 1.85 14.97
N ASP A 313 -9.43 2.73 14.13
CA ASP A 313 -9.42 2.57 12.67
C ASP A 313 -9.35 3.94 11.99
N VAL A 314 -8.44 4.04 11.02
CA VAL A 314 -8.10 5.25 10.28
C VAL A 314 -8.23 4.97 8.79
N ARG A 315 -8.97 5.82 8.08
CA ARG A 315 -9.21 5.66 6.64
C ARG A 315 -9.13 7.00 5.94
N CYS A 316 -8.88 6.98 4.64
CA CYS A 316 -9.02 8.14 3.76
C CYS A 316 -10.42 8.18 3.15
N SER A 317 -10.91 9.38 2.84
CA SER A 317 -12.16 9.58 2.10
C SER A 317 -12.14 10.82 1.21
N ASN A 318 -13.16 10.96 0.36
CA ASN A 318 -13.38 12.15 -0.48
C ASN A 318 -14.23 13.24 0.21
N PHE A 319 -14.14 13.36 1.53
CA PHE A 319 -14.94 14.32 2.31
C PHE A 319 -14.92 15.77 1.79
N TYR A 320 -13.90 16.14 1.02
CA TYR A 320 -13.70 17.49 0.55
C TYR A 320 -14.56 17.94 -0.64
N GLU A 321 -15.06 17.06 -1.51
CA GLU A 321 -15.79 17.48 -2.72
C GLU A 321 -17.15 18.13 -2.44
N TYR A 322 -17.52 18.28 -1.16
CA TYR A 322 -18.80 18.84 -0.77
C TYR A 322 -18.71 20.35 -0.47
N ASP A 323 -19.43 21.12 -1.29
CA ASP A 323 -19.87 22.47 -0.93
C ASP A 323 -20.58 22.36 0.43
N TYR A 324 -20.03 23.02 1.47
CA TYR A 324 -20.43 22.97 2.90
C TYR A 324 -21.92 23.34 3.19
N PHE A 325 -22.76 23.35 2.16
CA PHE A 325 -24.05 24.00 2.07
C PHE A 325 -25.22 23.05 1.74
N SER A 326 -24.99 21.77 1.43
CA SER A 326 -26.03 20.90 0.85
C SER A 326 -26.57 19.73 1.69
N GLY A 327 -26.10 19.46 2.92
CA GLY A 327 -26.66 18.41 3.80
C GLY A 327 -25.61 17.53 4.47
N PRO A 328 -26.03 16.45 5.19
CA PRO A 328 -25.10 15.51 5.82
C PRO A 328 -24.31 14.77 4.75
N PHE A 329 -22.98 14.92 4.79
CA PHE A 329 -22.08 14.27 3.86
C PHE A 329 -22.00 12.77 4.14
N VAL A 330 -22.02 11.98 3.07
CA VAL A 330 -21.72 10.56 3.08
C VAL A 330 -20.60 10.36 2.05
N PRO A 331 -19.39 9.93 2.44
CA PRO A 331 -18.31 9.61 1.51
C PRO A 331 -18.78 8.63 0.45
N SER A 332 -18.25 8.76 -0.76
CA SER A 332 -18.50 7.77 -1.82
C SER A 332 -17.59 6.54 -1.67
N PHE A 333 -16.46 6.69 -0.98
CA PHE A 333 -15.54 5.60 -0.65
C PHE A 333 -14.83 5.81 0.70
N LEU A 334 -14.28 4.73 1.24
CA LEU A 334 -13.26 4.77 2.29
C LEU A 334 -12.07 3.93 1.83
N THR A 335 -10.83 4.28 2.15
CA THR A 335 -9.67 3.46 1.75
C THR A 335 -8.51 3.58 2.73
N LYS A 336 -7.63 2.59 2.78
CA LYS A 336 -6.35 2.68 3.54
C LYS A 336 -5.25 3.39 2.74
N ARG A 337 -5.47 3.62 1.45
CA ARG A 337 -4.50 4.23 0.54
C ARG A 337 -5.20 5.23 -0.37
N GLN A 338 -4.70 6.46 -0.44
CA GLN A 338 -5.14 7.46 -1.40
C GLN A 338 -3.94 8.16 -2.07
N ILE A 339 -3.87 8.06 -3.38
CA ILE A 339 -2.97 8.71 -4.30
C ILE A 339 -3.83 9.67 -5.14
N ILE A 340 -3.44 10.93 -5.23
CA ILE A 340 -4.17 11.93 -6.03
C ILE A 340 -3.32 12.49 -7.14
N ASN A 341 -3.95 13.17 -8.11
CA ASN A 341 -3.17 13.86 -9.12
C ASN A 341 -2.45 15.09 -8.55
N PHE A 342 -1.13 15.11 -8.63
CA PHE A 342 -0.32 16.31 -8.37
C PHE A 342 0.91 16.41 -9.30
N SER A 343 0.75 15.93 -10.54
CA SER A 343 1.78 15.83 -11.59
C SER A 343 2.54 17.12 -11.91
N ASN A 344 1.89 18.28 -11.78
CA ASN A 344 2.37 19.51 -12.42
C ASN A 344 3.23 20.42 -11.55
N CYS A 345 3.84 19.88 -10.50
CA CYS A 345 4.76 20.63 -9.67
C CYS A 345 6.04 21.09 -10.42
N LEU A 346 6.43 20.40 -11.52
CA LEU A 346 7.63 20.71 -12.32
C LEU A 346 7.35 21.47 -13.63
N SER A 347 6.09 21.77 -13.97
CA SER A 347 5.69 22.49 -15.19
C SER A 347 5.21 23.91 -14.85
N ALA A 348 6.10 24.86 -15.12
CA ALA A 348 6.01 26.30 -14.84
C ALA A 348 4.62 26.97 -14.94
N GLU A 349 4.40 27.94 -14.02
CA GLU A 349 3.32 28.94 -13.85
C GLU A 349 2.19 28.58 -12.85
N GLY A 350 2.25 29.18 -11.65
CA GLY A 350 1.17 29.25 -10.63
C GLY A 350 1.52 28.65 -9.25
N ASP A 351 1.01 29.24 -8.16
CA ASP A 351 1.02 28.65 -6.80
C ASP A 351 0.08 27.42 -6.81
N LYS A 352 0.60 26.18 -6.65
CA LYS A 352 -0.22 24.95 -6.78
C LYS A 352 -0.39 24.23 -5.44
N ILE A 353 -1.65 23.94 -5.11
CA ILE A 353 -2.07 23.12 -3.96
C ILE A 353 -2.87 21.94 -4.52
N SER A 354 -2.63 20.73 -4.02
CA SER A 354 -3.40 19.54 -4.41
C SER A 354 -4.84 19.61 -3.91
N ASP A 355 -5.71 18.81 -4.52
CA ASP A 355 -6.96 18.45 -3.85
C ASP A 355 -6.62 17.80 -2.49
N PRO A 356 -7.37 18.10 -1.43
CA PRO A 356 -7.15 17.45 -0.14
C PRO A 356 -7.61 16.01 -0.13
N ILE A 357 -6.94 15.28 0.73
CA ILE A 357 -7.33 13.94 1.15
C ILE A 357 -7.83 14.07 2.58
N ALA A 358 -9.05 13.62 2.84
CA ALA A 358 -9.58 13.58 4.20
C ALA A 358 -9.09 12.31 4.91
N ILE A 359 -8.72 12.44 6.17
CA ILE A 359 -8.33 11.35 7.07
C ILE A 359 -9.38 11.25 8.16
N ASP A 360 -10.09 10.14 8.17
CA ASP A 360 -11.20 9.88 9.08
C ASP A 360 -10.77 8.89 10.16
N ILE A 361 -10.97 9.28 11.42
CA ILE A 361 -10.45 8.54 12.57
C ILE A 361 -11.59 8.11 13.49
N HIS A 362 -11.67 6.80 13.70
CA HIS A 362 -12.45 6.17 14.75
C HIS A 362 -11.49 5.68 15.85
N ALA A 363 -11.69 6.14 17.10
CA ALA A 363 -10.85 5.73 18.22
C ALA A 363 -11.63 5.73 19.55
N GLN A 364 -11.42 4.70 20.38
CA GLN A 364 -11.95 4.64 21.75
C GLN A 364 -11.04 5.33 22.77
N ASN A 365 -9.72 5.34 22.55
CA ASN A 365 -8.74 5.78 23.55
C ASN A 365 -8.06 7.08 23.13
N TRP A 366 -8.55 8.20 23.64
CA TRP A 366 -7.98 9.53 23.42
C TRP A 366 -7.01 9.94 24.54
N PRO A 367 -6.02 10.81 24.28
CA PRO A 367 -5.72 11.44 22.99
C PRO A 367 -5.01 10.50 22.01
N ILE A 368 -5.09 10.83 20.72
CA ILE A 368 -4.35 10.12 19.67
C ILE A 368 -3.11 10.92 19.27
N THR A 369 -2.07 10.22 18.83
CA THR A 369 -0.85 10.81 18.26
C THR A 369 -0.77 10.43 16.80
N ILE A 370 -0.61 11.43 15.93
CA ILE A 370 -0.42 11.22 14.50
C ILE A 370 1.03 11.52 14.16
N SER A 371 1.67 10.63 13.40
CA SER A 371 3.09 10.70 13.08
C SER A 371 3.44 10.29 11.65
N TRP A 372 4.56 10.82 11.14
CA TRP A 372 5.11 10.56 9.81
C TRP A 372 6.63 10.79 9.77
N ASP A 373 7.30 10.32 8.71
CA ASP A 373 8.71 10.65 8.43
C ASP A 373 8.83 12.03 7.76
N GLY A 374 9.31 13.01 8.52
CA GLY A 374 9.50 14.38 8.00
C GLY A 374 10.59 14.51 6.95
N ASN A 375 11.55 13.58 6.87
CA ASN A 375 12.64 13.65 5.89
C ASN A 375 12.15 13.52 4.45
N LEU A 376 11.00 12.85 4.27
CA LEU A 376 10.39 12.66 2.96
C LEU A 376 10.02 13.99 2.30
N PHE A 377 9.78 15.04 3.09
CA PHE A 377 9.33 16.36 2.62
C PHE A 377 10.49 17.35 2.35
N ASN A 378 11.72 16.86 2.20
CA ASN A 378 12.89 17.66 1.85
C ASN A 378 12.98 17.92 0.32
N SER A 379 11.91 18.45 -0.26
CA SER A 379 11.79 18.77 -1.69
C SER A 379 11.06 20.09 -1.87
N SER A 380 11.59 20.99 -2.70
CA SER A 380 10.91 22.25 -3.05
C SER A 380 9.50 22.04 -3.60
N CYS A 381 9.25 20.86 -4.19
CA CYS A 381 8.01 20.54 -4.86
C CYS A 381 6.79 20.37 -3.93
N PHE A 382 7.02 19.93 -2.70
CA PHE A 382 5.94 19.65 -1.74
C PHE A 382 6.36 19.99 -0.31
N SER A 383 7.36 20.87 -0.15
CA SER A 383 7.90 21.29 1.16
C SER A 383 6.91 22.07 2.02
N GLN A 384 5.86 22.65 1.42
CA GLN A 384 4.82 23.40 2.12
C GLN A 384 3.55 22.57 2.34
N SER A 385 3.63 21.27 2.07
CA SER A 385 2.55 20.34 2.41
C SER A 385 2.21 20.47 3.88
N SER A 386 0.92 20.39 4.19
CA SER A 386 0.44 20.57 5.56
C SER A 386 -0.73 19.66 5.85
N LEU A 387 -0.93 19.43 7.15
CA LEU A 387 -2.11 18.82 7.68
C LEU A 387 -2.98 19.90 8.33
N SER A 388 -4.29 19.84 8.14
CA SER A 388 -5.23 20.76 8.77
C SER A 388 -6.36 20.02 9.46
N LEU A 389 -6.77 20.52 10.63
CA LEU A 389 -7.95 20.08 11.37
C LEU A 389 -9.22 20.69 10.77
N THR A 390 -9.10 21.85 10.13
CA THR A 390 -10.19 22.62 9.51
C THR A 390 -9.85 22.88 8.02
N ASN A 391 -10.80 23.39 7.23
CA ASN A 391 -10.69 23.66 5.78
C ASN A 391 -9.32 24.23 5.31
N VAL A 392 -8.99 24.03 4.02
CA VAL A 392 -7.70 24.26 3.28
C VAL A 392 -6.94 25.56 3.53
N PHE A 393 -7.53 26.53 4.23
CA PHE A 393 -6.95 27.85 4.45
C PHE A 393 -6.63 28.18 5.91
N ASP A 394 -6.81 27.25 6.85
CA ASP A 394 -6.49 27.46 8.25
C ASP A 394 -5.06 26.95 8.56
N HIS A 395 -4.06 27.81 8.32
CA HIS A 395 -2.64 27.47 8.49
C HIS A 395 -2.17 27.47 9.95
N SER A 396 -2.96 26.92 10.87
CA SER A 396 -2.65 26.89 12.30
C SER A 396 -2.04 25.56 12.80
N ILE A 397 -1.62 24.64 11.91
CA ILE A 397 -1.35 23.20 12.21
C ILE A 397 -0.07 22.73 11.44
N PRO A 398 0.69 21.67 11.87
CA PRO A 398 2.10 21.56 11.46
C PRO A 398 2.31 21.32 9.96
N LEU A 399 3.31 22.03 9.42
CA LEU A 399 3.91 21.70 8.13
C LEU A 399 4.57 20.33 8.23
N PHE A 400 4.51 19.54 7.14
CA PHE A 400 5.20 18.24 7.04
C PHE A 400 6.75 18.34 7.02
N ASN A 401 7.31 19.52 7.34
CA ASN A 401 8.69 19.92 7.10
C ASN A 401 9.78 18.97 7.66
N ALA A 402 10.97 19.07 7.05
CA ALA A 402 12.13 18.21 7.29
C ALA A 402 12.92 18.52 8.59
N SER A 403 12.24 18.88 9.69
CA SER A 403 12.93 19.29 10.92
C SER A 403 13.45 18.15 11.80
N ASN A 404 12.91 16.92 11.68
CA ASN A 404 13.26 15.70 12.44
C ASN A 404 12.90 14.42 11.65
N SER A 405 13.47 13.27 12.05
CA SER A 405 13.23 11.96 11.41
C SER A 405 11.83 11.39 11.61
N ILE A 406 11.17 11.76 12.70
CA ILE A 406 9.75 11.46 12.92
C ILE A 406 9.13 12.75 13.45
N GLN A 407 8.09 13.21 12.76
CA GLN A 407 7.24 14.30 13.22
C GLN A 407 5.98 13.72 13.83
N SER A 408 5.42 14.41 14.80
CA SER A 408 4.17 14.00 15.41
C SER A 408 3.40 15.18 15.99
N PHE A 409 2.08 15.05 16.06
CA PHE A 409 1.22 15.96 16.82
C PHE A 409 0.10 15.16 17.49
N VAL A 410 -0.42 15.71 18.59
CA VAL A 410 -1.42 15.06 19.44
C VAL A 410 -2.76 15.73 19.24
N ILE A 411 -3.82 14.93 19.13
CA ILE A 411 -5.21 15.38 19.02
C ILE A 411 -5.98 14.86 20.23
N ASN A 412 -6.67 15.74 20.94
CA ASN A 412 -7.63 15.34 21.97
C ASN A 412 -9.01 15.15 21.34
N GLU A 413 -9.87 14.35 21.99
CA GLU A 413 -11.23 14.08 21.50
C GLU A 413 -12.02 15.37 21.22
N GLU A 414 -11.80 16.42 22.01
CA GLU A 414 -12.51 17.70 21.89
C GLU A 414 -12.03 18.58 20.72
N ASP A 415 -10.88 18.26 20.12
CA ASP A 415 -10.22 19.05 19.08
C ASP A 415 -10.68 18.65 17.65
N GLY A 416 -11.39 17.53 17.50
CA GLY A 416 -11.82 16.97 16.22
C GLY A 416 -13.18 17.48 15.70
N PHE A 417 -13.42 17.29 14.40
CA PHE A 417 -14.76 17.38 13.82
C PHE A 417 -15.48 16.04 13.96
N ASP A 418 -16.66 16.06 14.58
CA ASP A 418 -17.51 14.89 14.75
C ASP A 418 -18.51 14.73 13.59
N TYR A 419 -18.58 13.53 13.00
CA TYR A 419 -19.76 13.11 12.24
C TYR A 419 -20.01 11.60 12.37
N SER A 420 -21.25 11.18 12.12
CA SER A 420 -21.63 9.77 12.15
C SER A 420 -21.73 9.22 10.74
N LEU A 421 -20.93 8.20 10.44
CA LEU A 421 -21.00 7.44 9.20
C LEU A 421 -21.63 6.07 9.46
N ASN A 422 -22.79 5.78 8.86
CA ASN A 422 -23.46 4.48 8.99
C ASN A 422 -23.67 4.00 10.46
N GLY A 423 -23.82 4.93 11.40
CA GLY A 423 -23.97 4.64 12.83
C GLY A 423 -22.66 4.43 13.60
N THR A 424 -21.51 4.63 12.94
CA THR A 424 -20.18 4.71 13.57
C THR A 424 -19.83 6.18 13.78
N ASP A 425 -19.43 6.54 14.99
CA ASP A 425 -18.97 7.89 15.30
C ASP A 425 -17.51 8.07 14.81
N VAL A 426 -17.31 8.88 13.78
CA VAL A 426 -16.00 9.42 13.41
C VAL A 426 -15.80 10.68 14.25
N LYS A 427 -14.71 10.70 15.02
CA LYS A 427 -14.48 11.71 16.06
C LYS A 427 -13.43 12.75 15.65
N ALA A 428 -12.68 12.49 14.59
CA ALA A 428 -11.81 13.48 13.97
C ALA A 428 -11.71 13.22 12.46
N SER A 429 -11.84 14.29 11.69
CA SER A 429 -11.39 14.33 10.30
C SER A 429 -10.38 15.43 10.08
N LEU A 430 -9.28 15.07 9.44
CA LEU A 430 -8.17 15.96 9.07
C LEU A 430 -8.07 16.03 7.56
N PHE A 431 -7.42 17.07 7.04
CA PHE A 431 -7.15 17.21 5.62
C PHE A 431 -5.65 17.31 5.36
N VAL A 432 -5.18 16.51 4.41
CA VAL A 432 -3.80 16.58 3.90
C VAL A 432 -3.79 17.34 2.59
N HIS A 433 -2.89 18.30 2.48
CA HIS A 433 -2.62 19.02 1.25
C HIS A 433 -1.15 18.92 0.85
N PHE A 434 -0.90 18.69 -0.43
CA PHE A 434 0.43 18.88 -1.02
C PHE A 434 0.56 20.28 -1.61
N ALA A 435 1.66 20.96 -1.29
CA ALA A 435 1.88 22.34 -1.74
C ALA A 435 3.37 22.63 -1.98
N ASP A 436 3.65 23.34 -3.07
CA ASP A 436 5.00 23.74 -3.44
C ASP A 436 5.57 24.88 -2.56
N GLU A 437 6.87 25.11 -2.64
CA GLU A 437 7.58 26.12 -1.85
C GLU A 437 7.10 27.57 -2.02
N ASN A 438 6.44 27.89 -3.13
CA ASN A 438 6.02 29.25 -3.49
C ASN A 438 4.61 29.61 -2.98
N VAL A 439 3.74 28.61 -2.76
CA VAL A 439 2.35 28.81 -2.29
C VAL A 439 2.28 29.70 -1.05
N ILE A 440 3.16 29.46 -0.06
CA ILE A 440 3.15 30.17 1.22
C ILE A 440 3.72 31.60 1.10
N THR A 441 4.38 31.94 0.00
CA THR A 441 4.94 33.30 -0.18
C THR A 441 3.93 34.32 -0.71
N ASN A 442 2.80 33.90 -1.29
CA ASN A 442 1.83 34.79 -1.95
C ASN A 442 0.36 34.67 -1.48
N THR A 443 0.00 33.74 -0.58
CA THR A 443 -1.36 33.66 -0.03
C THR A 443 -1.43 34.18 1.41
N GLN A 444 -2.40 35.05 1.69
CA GLN A 444 -2.53 35.75 2.96
C GLN A 444 -2.84 34.77 4.10
N LYS A 445 -1.92 34.68 5.06
CA LYS A 445 -2.07 34.00 6.35
C LYS A 445 -3.45 34.27 6.95
N ILE A 446 -4.28 33.24 7.11
CA ILE A 446 -5.51 33.36 7.91
C ILE A 446 -5.10 33.31 9.38
N GLU A 447 -5.39 34.36 10.13
CA GLU A 447 -5.08 34.49 11.54
C GLU A 447 -6.24 33.93 12.37
N SER A 448 -5.97 32.85 13.12
CA SER A 448 -6.95 32.23 14.01
C SER A 448 -7.30 33.14 15.18
N ILE A 449 -8.61 33.29 15.45
CA ILE A 449 -9.17 34.10 16.53
C ILE A 449 -9.31 33.21 17.76
N THR A 450 -8.38 33.32 18.70
CA THR A 450 -8.38 32.53 19.95
C THR A 450 -9.15 33.18 21.09
N ASP A 451 -9.55 34.44 20.94
CA ASP A 451 -10.21 35.25 21.96
C ASP A 451 -11.71 35.47 21.69
N LEU A 452 -12.32 34.64 20.84
CA LEU A 452 -13.72 34.75 20.45
C LEU A 452 -14.66 34.30 21.58
N ILE A 453 -15.57 35.18 21.98
CA ILE A 453 -16.55 34.94 23.04
C ILE A 453 -17.97 35.16 22.49
N ALA A 454 -18.88 34.23 22.77
CA ALA A 454 -20.31 34.38 22.50
C ALA A 454 -21.09 34.66 23.80
N PHE A 455 -21.98 35.66 23.81
CA PHE A 455 -22.74 36.06 25.00
C PHE A 455 -24.10 36.72 24.66
N PRO A 456 -25.16 36.50 25.48
CA PRO A 456 -25.22 35.50 26.54
C PRO A 456 -25.10 34.08 25.96
N ASN A 457 -24.55 33.16 26.73
CA ASN A 457 -24.42 31.76 26.34
C ASN A 457 -24.58 30.89 27.61
N PRO A 458 -25.75 30.26 27.84
CA PRO A 458 -26.84 30.03 26.88
C PRO A 458 -27.60 31.29 26.42
N ALA A 459 -28.05 31.27 25.16
CA ALA A 459 -28.70 32.35 24.45
C ALA A 459 -30.18 32.02 24.17
N LEU A 460 -31.14 32.86 24.59
CA LEU A 460 -32.57 32.55 24.36
C LEU A 460 -33.03 32.91 22.95
N ASP A 461 -33.02 34.19 22.61
CA ASP A 461 -33.52 34.75 21.34
C ASP A 461 -32.46 35.55 20.59
N HIS A 462 -31.33 35.87 21.23
CA HIS A 462 -30.20 36.55 20.62
C HIS A 462 -28.87 36.11 21.22
N VAL A 463 -27.80 36.19 20.42
CA VAL A 463 -26.41 36.02 20.85
C VAL A 463 -25.55 37.11 20.23
N SER A 464 -24.55 37.61 20.97
CA SER A 464 -23.58 38.60 20.51
C SER A 464 -22.18 37.97 20.54
N PHE A 465 -21.26 38.52 19.76
CA PHE A 465 -19.88 38.04 19.68
C PHE A 465 -18.90 39.15 20.07
N SER A 466 -17.88 38.82 20.86
CA SER A 466 -16.76 39.72 21.19
C SER A 466 -15.45 39.04 20.83
N SER A 467 -14.50 39.84 20.32
CA SER A 467 -13.11 39.46 20.10
C SER A 467 -12.30 40.75 20.00
N GLU A 468 -11.21 40.85 20.75
CA GLU A 468 -10.24 41.93 20.62
C GLU A 468 -9.50 41.84 19.28
N SER A 469 -9.25 40.62 18.78
CA SER A 469 -8.63 40.36 17.48
C SER A 469 -9.43 40.90 16.30
N LEU A 470 -10.76 41.00 16.41
CA LEU A 470 -11.65 41.46 15.34
C LEU A 470 -12.12 42.93 15.49
N ILE A 471 -11.59 43.70 16.45
CA ILE A 471 -12.18 45.01 16.82
C ILE A 471 -12.22 46.05 15.68
N ASN A 472 -11.33 45.93 14.69
CA ASN A 472 -11.24 46.84 13.54
C ASN A 472 -11.82 46.24 12.24
N SER A 473 -12.42 45.06 12.32
CA SER A 473 -12.95 44.34 11.17
C SER A 473 -14.29 44.91 10.72
N THR A 474 -14.44 45.21 9.43
CA THR A 474 -15.62 45.94 8.89
C THR A 474 -16.68 45.03 8.26
N GLU A 475 -16.40 43.74 8.07
CA GLU A 475 -17.33 42.76 7.50
C GLU A 475 -17.14 41.40 8.18
N ILE A 476 -17.78 41.19 9.32
CA ILE A 476 -17.71 39.91 10.05
C ILE A 476 -18.94 39.09 9.69
N THR A 477 -18.74 37.86 9.21
CA THR A 477 -19.82 36.93 8.90
C THR A 477 -19.87 35.85 9.96
N ALA A 478 -21.03 35.64 10.59
CA ALA A 478 -21.28 34.51 11.48
C ALA A 478 -22.13 33.44 10.76
N SER A 479 -21.67 32.18 10.81
CA SER A 479 -22.37 31.01 10.29
C SER A 479 -22.65 30.03 11.44
N PHE A 480 -23.91 29.72 11.68
CA PHE A 480 -24.39 28.85 12.76
C PHE A 480 -24.65 27.45 12.20
N PHE A 481 -23.99 26.45 12.75
CA PHE A 481 -24.15 25.04 12.41
C PHE A 481 -24.79 24.30 13.57
N ASP A 482 -25.80 23.47 13.33
CA ASP A 482 -26.39 22.63 14.38
C ASP A 482 -25.45 21.47 14.78
N SER A 483 -25.86 20.67 15.76
CA SER A 483 -25.09 19.51 16.25
C SER A 483 -24.91 18.39 15.21
N LYS A 484 -25.50 18.52 14.00
CA LYS A 484 -25.32 17.61 12.87
C LYS A 484 -24.47 18.24 11.77
N GLY A 485 -23.85 19.39 12.04
CA GLY A 485 -23.04 20.14 11.07
C GLY A 485 -23.83 20.89 9.99
N SER A 486 -25.17 20.97 10.09
CA SER A 486 -25.98 21.66 9.09
C SER A 486 -26.02 23.17 9.32
N LEU A 487 -25.73 23.98 8.29
CA LEU A 487 -25.83 25.44 8.36
C LEU A 487 -27.30 25.87 8.53
N VAL A 488 -27.65 26.38 9.71
CA VAL A 488 -29.03 26.80 10.02
C VAL A 488 -29.24 28.31 9.90
N LYS A 489 -28.16 29.10 9.95
CA LYS A 489 -28.22 30.56 9.81
C LYS A 489 -26.88 31.13 9.38
N ARG A 490 -26.88 32.06 8.44
CA ARG A 490 -25.73 32.93 8.11
C ARG A 490 -26.14 34.38 8.15
N THR A 491 -25.31 35.23 8.76
CA THR A 491 -25.59 36.66 8.86
C THR A 491 -24.31 37.47 9.05
N THR A 492 -24.33 38.73 8.63
CA THR A 492 -23.28 39.70 8.97
C THR A 492 -23.50 40.15 10.42
N VAL A 493 -22.43 40.20 11.19
CA VAL A 493 -22.46 40.58 12.60
C VAL A 493 -21.54 41.77 12.83
N ASN A 494 -21.97 42.65 13.73
CA ASN A 494 -21.06 43.61 14.35
C ASN A 494 -20.71 43.07 15.73
N LEU A 495 -19.45 43.19 16.14
CA LEU A 495 -19.05 42.77 17.48
C LEU A 495 -19.88 43.53 18.53
N ASN A 496 -20.26 42.80 19.57
CA ASN A 496 -21.07 43.28 20.69
C ASN A 496 -22.51 43.68 20.32
N GLU A 497 -22.95 43.49 19.08
CA GLU A 497 -24.35 43.68 18.70
C GLU A 497 -25.11 42.34 18.69
N PRO A 498 -26.39 42.32 19.11
CA PRO A 498 -27.17 41.10 19.22
C PRO A 498 -27.58 40.56 17.85
N VAL A 499 -27.28 39.28 17.62
CA VAL A 499 -27.76 38.50 16.48
C VAL A 499 -29.00 37.74 16.89
N ASN A 500 -30.15 38.05 16.28
CA ASN A 500 -31.39 37.32 16.54
C ASN A 500 -31.23 35.85 16.12
N ILE A 501 -31.47 34.93 17.03
CA ILE A 501 -31.48 33.48 16.78
C ILE A 501 -32.82 32.85 17.15
N GLU A 502 -33.88 33.62 17.40
CA GLU A 502 -35.19 33.17 17.91
C GLU A 502 -35.76 31.96 17.16
N LEU A 503 -35.61 31.93 15.82
CA LEU A 503 -36.13 30.88 14.95
C LEU A 503 -35.28 29.60 14.90
N LEU A 504 -34.09 29.59 15.51
CA LEU A 504 -33.32 28.36 15.66
C LEU A 504 -34.01 27.42 16.66
N GLN A 505 -33.83 26.11 16.51
CA GLN A 505 -34.35 25.16 17.50
C GLN A 505 -33.50 25.21 18.79
N SER A 506 -33.98 24.64 19.89
CA SER A 506 -33.13 24.49 21.09
C SER A 506 -32.04 23.47 20.82
N GLY A 507 -30.80 23.77 21.20
CA GLY A 507 -29.66 22.91 20.89
C GLY A 507 -28.30 23.60 21.02
N ILE A 508 -27.24 22.85 20.72
CA ILE A 508 -25.87 23.38 20.68
C ILE A 508 -25.54 23.70 19.23
N TYR A 509 -25.03 24.91 19.00
CA TYR A 509 -24.62 25.41 17.71
C TYR A 509 -23.13 25.69 17.69
N THR A 510 -22.43 25.20 16.67
CA THR A 510 -21.07 25.66 16.37
C THR A 510 -21.18 26.91 15.51
N VAL A 511 -20.64 28.03 15.98
CA VAL A 511 -20.68 29.30 15.25
C VAL A 511 -19.29 29.65 14.75
N TYR A 512 -19.17 29.74 13.44
CA TYR A 512 -17.96 30.17 12.74
C TYR A 512 -18.05 31.65 12.39
N LEU A 513 -17.10 32.46 12.86
CA LEU A 513 -16.96 33.87 12.52
C LEU A 513 -15.78 34.05 11.56
N LYS A 514 -15.97 34.81 10.48
CA LYS A 514 -14.93 35.17 9.51
C LYS A 514 -14.95 36.67 9.20
N SER A 515 -13.79 37.30 9.14
CA SER A 515 -13.64 38.64 8.59
C SER A 515 -12.29 38.82 7.90
N GLY A 516 -12.31 39.06 6.58
CA GLY A 516 -11.09 39.03 5.77
C GLY A 516 -10.34 37.70 5.96
N ASN A 517 -9.13 37.79 6.49
CA ASN A 517 -8.26 36.66 6.81
C ASN A 517 -8.33 36.23 8.27
N TYR A 518 -9.29 36.69 9.06
CA TYR A 518 -9.43 36.25 10.44
C TYR A 518 -10.60 35.28 10.55
N SER A 519 -10.41 34.16 11.24
CA SER A 519 -11.49 33.20 11.49
C SER A 519 -11.43 32.57 12.88
N GLY A 520 -12.59 32.25 13.45
CA GLY A 520 -12.69 31.64 14.77
C GLY A 520 -14.00 30.88 14.95
N VAL A 521 -13.99 29.93 15.87
CA VAL A 521 -15.14 29.07 16.18
C VAL A 521 -15.54 29.24 17.65
N VAL A 522 -16.84 29.30 17.91
CA VAL A 522 -17.39 29.34 19.28
C VAL A 522 -18.68 28.54 19.37
N LYS A 523 -18.88 27.80 20.47
CA LYS A 523 -20.13 27.07 20.72
C LYS A 523 -21.18 28.01 21.33
N VAL A 524 -22.41 27.97 20.82
CA VAL A 524 -23.58 28.71 21.34
C VAL A 524 -24.67 27.71 21.72
N VAL A 525 -25.08 27.71 22.98
CA VAL A 525 -26.20 26.92 23.48
C VAL A 525 -27.47 27.77 23.38
N LYS A 526 -28.49 27.30 22.68
CA LYS A 526 -29.81 27.96 22.56
C LYS A 526 -30.92 27.21 23.29
#